data_AF-A0A366XND1-F1
#
_entry.id   AF-A0A366XND1-F1
#
_cell.length_a   1.000
_cell.length_b   1.000
_cell.length_c   1.000
_cell.angle_alpha   90.00
_cell.angle_beta   90.00
_cell.angle_gamma   90.00
#
_symmetry.space_group_name_H-M   'P 1'
#
loop_
_entity.id
_entity.type
_entity.pdbx_description
1 polymer ?
#
loop_
_entity_poly.entity_id
_entity_poly.type
_entity_poly.pdbx_seq_one_letter_code
_entity_poly.pdbx_strand_id
1 'polypeptide(L)' 'MTKVKKMTTKHIKDTTWSKVEKMTVKAVIETKTSIKETEMLDYLINLGLNRFEEDDYKKIKKTK' A
#
# COMPACT_ATOMS: atom_id res chain seq x y z
N MET A 1 12.64 0.97 -24.32
CA MET A 1 12.63 1.75 -23.07
C MET A 1 12.37 0.79 -21.92
N THR A 2 13.39 0.57 -21.10
CA THR A 2 13.43 -0.48 -20.08
C THR A 2 12.48 -0.14 -18.94
N LYS A 3 11.41 -0.93 -18.77
CA LYS A 3 10.48 -0.81 -17.64
C LYS A 3 11.28 -1.14 -16.38
N VAL A 4 11.71 -0.11 -15.63
CA VAL A 4 12.46 -0.29 -14.38
C VAL A 4 11.50 -0.83 -13.33
N LYS A 5 11.34 -2.16 -13.28
CA LYS A 5 10.64 -2.88 -12.22
C LYS A 5 11.55 -2.97 -10.99
N LYS A 6 11.97 -1.82 -10.44
CA LYS A 6 12.69 -1.76 -9.15
C LYS A 6 11.69 -1.36 -8.07
N MET A 7 11.08 -2.39 -7.49
CA MET A 7 10.62 -2.51 -6.10
C MET A 7 9.83 -3.83 -6.01
N THR A 8 9.61 -4.34 -4.81
CA THR A 8 9.21 -5.69 -4.39
C THR A 8 7.83 -6.19 -4.87
N THR A 9 7.41 -5.88 -6.09
CA THR A 9 6.15 -6.36 -6.72
C THR A 9 6.08 -7.88 -6.90
N LYS A 10 7.12 -8.64 -6.52
CA LYS A 10 7.07 -10.11 -6.50
C LYS A 10 6.45 -10.69 -5.22
N HIS A 11 6.27 -9.89 -4.17
CA HIS A 11 5.81 -10.37 -2.85
C HIS A 11 4.48 -9.75 -2.38
N ILE A 12 3.96 -8.74 -3.09
CA ILE A 12 2.64 -8.14 -2.84
C ILE A 12 1.71 -8.58 -3.96
N LYS A 13 0.51 -9.06 -3.61
CA LYS A 13 -0.51 -9.45 -4.61
C LYS A 13 -0.88 -8.26 -5.48
N ASP A 14 -1.04 -8.47 -6.79
CA ASP A 14 -1.41 -7.42 -7.76
C ASP A 14 -2.68 -6.65 -7.33
N THR A 15 -3.65 -7.35 -6.73
CA THR A 15 -4.89 -6.74 -6.21
C THR A 15 -4.64 -5.76 -5.07
N THR A 16 -3.60 -5.97 -4.27
CA THR A 16 -3.20 -5.06 -3.19
C THR A 16 -2.40 -3.90 -3.76
N TRP A 17 -1.49 -4.17 -4.70
CA TRP A 17 -0.72 -3.14 -5.39
C TRP A 17 -1.62 -2.12 -6.12
N SER A 18 -2.64 -2.59 -6.85
CA SER A 18 -3.60 -1.70 -7.51
C SER A 18 -4.34 -0.77 -6.56
N LYS A 19 -4.56 -1.17 -5.29
CA LYS A 19 -5.14 -0.29 -4.27
C LYS A 19 -4.17 0.82 -3.87
N VAL A 20 -2.89 0.49 -3.71
CA VAL A 20 -1.83 1.47 -3.40
C VAL A 20 -1.71 2.50 -4.52
N GLU A 21 -1.71 2.06 -5.79
CA GLU A 21 -1.68 2.96 -6.95
C GLU A 21 -2.87 3.92 -6.94
N LYS A 22 -4.10 3.41 -6.76
CA LYS A 22 -5.32 4.24 -6.68
C LYS A 22 -5.26 5.26 -5.55
N MET A 23 -4.79 4.86 -4.38
CA MET A 23 -4.60 5.75 -3.24
C MET A 23 -3.55 6.82 -3.52
N THR A 24 -2.47 6.46 -4.20
CA THR A 24 -1.40 7.39 -4.62
C THR A 24 -1.97 8.46 -5.55
N VAL A 25 -2.70 8.06 -6.61
CA VAL A 25 -3.34 9.00 -7.54
C VAL A 25 -4.29 9.93 -6.80
N LYS A 26 -5.14 9.40 -5.92
CA LYS A 26 -6.06 10.22 -5.13
C LYS A 26 -5.30 11.21 -4.24
N ALA A 27 -4.27 10.78 -3.55
CA ALA A 27 -3.48 11.66 -2.68
C ALA A 27 -2.79 12.77 -3.48
N VAL A 28 -2.26 12.48 -4.67
CA VAL A 28 -1.68 13.51 -5.56
C VAL A 28 -2.73 14.56 -5.94
N ILE A 29 -3.95 14.15 -6.29
CA ILE A 29 -5.03 15.06 -6.66
C ILE A 29 -5.42 15.96 -5.48
N GLU A 30 -5.65 15.36 -4.30
CA GLU A 30 -6.11 16.09 -3.10
C GLU A 30 -5.04 17.04 -2.56
N THR A 31 -3.78 16.60 -2.53
CA THR A 31 -2.68 17.37 -1.95
C THR A 31 -1.97 18.27 -2.95
N LYS A 32 -2.29 18.12 -4.25
CA LYS A 32 -1.59 18.77 -5.37
C LYS A 32 -0.07 18.58 -5.33
N THR A 33 0.39 17.51 -4.69
CA THR A 33 1.80 17.21 -4.45
C THR A 33 2.15 15.91 -5.13
N SER A 34 3.32 15.84 -5.77
CA SER A 34 3.81 14.58 -6.35
C SER A 34 4.21 13.63 -5.23
N ILE A 35 3.56 12.47 -5.18
CA ILE A 35 3.79 11.42 -4.18
C ILE A 35 4.19 10.15 -4.91
N LYS A 36 5.27 9.51 -4.47
CA LYS A 36 5.69 8.23 -5.06
C LYS A 36 4.86 7.09 -4.48
N GLU A 37 4.60 6.06 -5.28
CA GLU A 37 3.88 4.85 -4.83
C GLU A 37 4.57 4.18 -3.64
N THR A 38 5.90 4.24 -3.56
CA THR A 38 6.68 3.69 -2.45
C THR A 38 6.48 4.46 -1.14
N GLU A 39 6.33 5.78 -1.22
CA GLU A 39 6.03 6.65 -0.07
C GLU A 39 4.59 6.41 0.40
N MET A 40 3.66 6.25 -0.55
CA MET A 40 2.28 5.88 -0.23
C MET A 40 2.20 4.48 0.42
N LEU A 41 2.93 3.50 -0.10
CA LEU A 41 2.98 2.17 0.50
C LEU A 41 3.50 2.21 1.93
N ASP A 42 4.62 2.89 2.16
CA ASP A 42 5.21 3.04 3.50
C ASP A 42 4.25 3.74 4.46
N TYR A 43 3.61 4.81 4.02
CA TYR A 43 2.58 5.50 4.79
C TYR A 43 1.41 4.59 5.16
N LEU A 44 0.88 3.80 4.21
CA LEU A 44 -0.23 2.89 4.45
C LEU A 44 0.14 1.76 5.41
N ILE A 45 1.37 1.24 5.34
CA ILE A 45 1.87 0.23 6.28
C ILE A 45 1.93 0.82 7.69
N ASN A 46 2.55 1.98 7.86
CA ASN A 46 2.66 2.65 9.16
C ASN A 46 1.29 3.01 9.72
N LEU A 47 0.37 3.49 8.88
CA LEU A 47 -1.02 3.75 9.27
C LEU A 47 -1.71 2.48 9.77
N GLY A 48 -1.50 1.35 9.08
CA GLY A 48 -2.01 0.05 9.48
C GLY A 48 -1.43 -0.41 10.82
N LEU A 49 -0.11 -0.31 11.02
CA LEU A 49 0.57 -0.67 12.26
C LEU A 49 0.07 0.16 13.45
N ASN A 50 -0.14 1.46 13.26
CA ASN A 50 -0.61 2.36 14.31
C ASN A 50 -2.10 2.17 14.67
N ARG A 51 -2.89 1.60 13.76
CA ARG A 51 -4.32 1.33 13.95
C ARG A 51 -4.62 -0.14 14.22
N PHE A 52 -3.59 -0.98 14.30
CA PHE A 52 -3.76 -2.41 14.48
C PHE A 52 -4.17 -2.70 15.92
N GLU A 53 -5.30 -3.37 16.10
CA GLU A 53 -5.87 -3.66 17.42
C GLU A 53 -5.94 -5.17 17.69
N GLU A 54 -6.22 -5.55 18.93
CA GLU A 54 -6.25 -6.96 19.35
C GLU A 54 -7.20 -7.83 18.52
N ASP A 55 -8.34 -7.27 18.13
CA ASP A 55 -9.34 -7.97 17.30
C ASP A 55 -8.84 -8.23 15.86
N ASP A 56 -7.87 -7.47 15.36
CA ASP A 56 -7.29 -7.72 14.05
C ASP A 56 -6.43 -8.99 14.03
N TYR A 57 -5.81 -9.39 15.15
CA TYR A 57 -5.13 -10.69 15.24
C TYR A 57 -6.09 -11.87 14.97
N LYS A 58 -7.35 -11.74 15.39
CA LYS A 58 -8.38 -12.77 15.14
C LYS A 58 -8.77 -12.86 13.66
N LYS A 59 -8.66 -11.76 12.92
CA LYS A 59 -8.98 -11.70 11.48
C LYS A 59 -7.89 -12.35 10.62
N ILE A 60 -6.63 -12.30 11.05
CA ILE A 60 -5.51 -12.96 10.35
C ILE A 60 -5.75 -14.49 10.27
N LYS A 61 -6.23 -15.10 11.37
CA LYS A 61 -6.43 -16.55 11.48
C LYS A 61 -7.56 -17.13 10.61
N LYS A 62 -8.48 -16.30 10.10
CA LYS A 62 -9.61 -16.76 9.27
C LYS A 62 -9.25 -16.97 7.80
N THR A 63 -8.02 -16.65 7.39
CA THR A 63 -7.53 -16.95 6.04
C THR A 63 -6.83 -18.31 6.07
N LYS A 64 -7.62 -19.39 6.09
CA LYS A 64 -7.15 -20.75 5.81
C LYS A 64 -8.01 -21.35 4.72
#